data_AF-A0A7C2M5T1-F1
#
_entry.id   AF-A0A7C2M5T1-F1
#
_cell.length_a   1.000
_cell.length_b   1.000
_cell.length_c   1.000
_cell.angle_alpha   90.00
_cell.angle_beta   90.00
_cell.angle_gamma   90.00
#
_symmetry.space_group_name_H-M   'P 1'
#
loop_
_entity.id
_entity.type
_entity.pdbx_description
1 polymer ?
#
loop_
_entity_poly.entity_id
_entity_poly.type
_entity_poly.pdbx_seq_one_letter_code
_entity_poly.pdbx_strand_id
1 'polypeptide(L)'
;MQFYLILAAIIAISMVIFSFQNPFPLMVYFLGWEVKISLTLILIITFIAGILTCFLVTTISRMKRTRLITRQKKKIAELTKEEIK
;
A
#
# COMPACT_ATOMS: atom_id res chain seq x y z
N MET A 1 -3.50 13.26 -6.87
CA MET A 1 -4.55 12.39 -6.28
C MET A 1 -5.39 11.71 -7.35
N GLN A 2 -6.01 12.45 -8.28
CA GLN A 2 -6.89 11.88 -9.32
C GLN A 2 -6.17 10.92 -10.29
N PHE A 3 -4.94 11.25 -10.73
CA PHE A 3 -4.15 10.38 -11.61
C PHE A 3 -3.93 8.97 -11.03
N TYR A 4 -3.62 8.87 -9.73
CA TYR A 4 -3.41 7.57 -9.07
C TYR A 4 -4.69 6.73 -9.01
N LEU A 5 -5.85 7.38 -8.85
CA LEU A 5 -7.15 6.68 -8.87
C LEU A 5 -7.48 6.17 -10.26
N ILE A 6 -7.20 6.96 -11.31
CA ILE A 6 -7.37 6.54 -12.71
C ILE A 6 -6.46 5.35 -13.01
N LEU A 7 -5.19 5.42 -12.60
CA LEU A 7 -4.25 4.31 -12.79
C LEU A 7 -4.70 3.04 -12.05
N ALA A 8 -5.16 3.17 -10.80
CA ALA A 8 -5.68 2.03 -10.04
C ALA A 8 -6.92 1.40 -10.71
N ALA A 9 -7.82 2.22 -11.28
CA ALA A 9 -8.97 1.74 -12.03
C ALA A 9 -8.56 0.99 -13.31
N ILE A 10 -7.59 1.51 -14.06
CA ILE A 10 -7.05 0.84 -15.26
C ILE A 10 -6.48 -0.53 -14.87
N ILE A 11 -5.65 -0.58 -13.82
CA ILE A 11 -5.08 -1.84 -13.32
C ILE A 11 -6.17 -2.83 -12.93
N ALA A 12 -7.19 -2.39 -12.17
CA ALA A 12 -8.29 -3.25 -11.76
C ALA A 12 -9.06 -3.82 -12.95
N ILE A 13 -9.36 -3.00 -13.96
CA ILE A 13 -10.02 -3.44 -15.21
C ILE A 13 -9.13 -4.45 -15.95
N SER A 14 -7.83 -4.16 -16.09
CA SER A 14 -6.89 -5.08 -16.72
C SER A 14 -6.82 -6.43 -16.00
N MET A 15 -6.87 -6.45 -14.66
CA MET A 15 -6.89 -7.70 -13.87
C MET A 15 -8.14 -8.52 -14.15
N VAL A 16 -9.31 -7.89 -14.24
CA VAL A 16 -10.56 -8.57 -14.57
C VAL A 16 -10.50 -9.15 -15.99
N ILE A 17 -10.10 -8.35 -16.98
CA ILE A 17 -9.96 -8.81 -18.37
C ILE A 17 -8.98 -9.99 -18.45
N PHE A 18 -7.81 -9.85 -17.81
CA PHE A 18 -6.78 -10.88 -17.80
C PHE A 18 -7.26 -12.18 -17.16
N SER A 19 -8.03 -12.08 -16.07
CA SER A 19 -8.65 -13.24 -15.42
C SER A 19 -9.66 -13.96 -16.31
N PHE A 20 -10.46 -13.22 -17.10
CA PHE A 20 -11.48 -13.82 -17.95
C PHE A 20 -10.86 -14.46 -19.20
N GLN A 21 -9.81 -13.85 -19.75
CA GLN A 21 -9.09 -14.39 -20.90
C GLN A 21 -8.32 -15.67 -20.57
N ASN A 22 -7.92 -15.86 -19.32
CA ASN A 22 -7.14 -17.00 -18.86
C ASN A 22 -7.88 -17.74 -17.74
N PRO A 23 -8.95 -18.49 -18.09
CA PRO A 23 -9.77 -19.20 -17.11
C PRO A 23 -9.06 -20.44 -16.54
N PHE A 24 -7.95 -20.87 -17.16
CA PHE A 24 -7.24 -22.06 -16.75
C PHE A 24 -6.54 -21.86 -15.40
N PRO A 25 -6.66 -22.83 -14.47
CA PRO A 25 -5.93 -22.78 -13.21
C PRO A 25 -4.43 -22.93 -13.46
N LEU A 26 -3.65 -22.13 -12.73
CA LEU A 26 -2.19 -22.13 -12.80
C LEU A 26 -1.60 -22.95 -11.66
N MET A 27 -0.49 -23.62 -11.93
CA MET A 27 0.35 -24.20 -10.88
C MET A 27 1.31 -23.13 -10.37
N VAL A 28 1.22 -22.85 -9.08
CA VAL A 28 2.08 -21.89 -8.40
C VAL A 28 3.04 -22.64 -7.48
N TYR A 29 4.34 -22.41 -7.68
CA TYR A 29 5.39 -22.90 -6.80
C TYR A 29 5.83 -21.76 -5.88
N PHE A 30 5.56 -21.86 -4.59
CA PHE A 30 5.87 -20.81 -3.62
C PHE A 30 6.40 -21.41 -2.32
N LEU A 31 7.61 -21.00 -1.91
CA LEU A 31 8.27 -21.46 -0.66
C LEU A 31 8.28 -22.99 -0.48
N GLY A 32 8.39 -23.75 -1.58
CA GLY A 32 8.39 -25.22 -1.58
C GLY A 32 7.00 -25.86 -1.62
N TRP A 33 5.93 -25.07 -1.69
CA TRP A 33 4.57 -25.57 -1.92
C TRP A 33 4.20 -25.48 -3.38
N GLU A 34 3.47 -26.49 -3.87
CA GLU A 34 2.83 -26.48 -5.17
C GLU A 34 1.33 -26.40 -4.95
N VAL A 35 0.69 -25.36 -5.49
CA VAL A 35 -0.75 -25.15 -5.36
C VAL A 35 -1.35 -24.87 -6.72
N LYS A 36 -2.39 -25.64 -7.06
CA LYS A 36 -3.23 -25.38 -8.22
C LYS A 36 -4.32 -24.39 -7.84
N ILE A 37 -4.25 -23.17 -8.35
CA ILE A 37 -5.18 -22.10 -8.01
C ILE A 37 -5.61 -21.33 -9.26
N SER A 38 -6.84 -20.82 -9.28
CA SER A 38 -7.32 -20.03 -10.41
C SER A 38 -6.57 -18.70 -10.50
N LEU A 39 -6.36 -18.21 -11.72
CA LEU A 39 -5.72 -16.93 -11.93
C LEU A 39 -6.49 -15.79 -11.23
N THR A 40 -7.83 -15.85 -11.24
CA THR A 40 -8.69 -14.90 -10.52
C THR A 40 -8.30 -14.77 -9.05
N LEU A 41 -8.12 -15.90 -8.36
CA LEU A 41 -7.77 -15.90 -6.94
C LEU A 41 -6.37 -15.36 -6.71
N ILE A 42 -5.40 -15.73 -7.56
CA ILE A 42 -4.03 -15.18 -7.49
C ILE A 42 -4.07 -13.65 -7.59
N LEU A 43 -4.81 -13.13 -8.57
CA LEU A 43 -4.93 -11.69 -8.80
C LEU A 43 -5.58 -10.98 -7.62
N ILE A 44 -6.67 -11.54 -7.06
CA ILE A 44 -7.33 -10.97 -5.87
C ILE A 44 -6.38 -10.93 -4.68
N ILE A 45 -5.71 -12.04 -4.36
CA ILE A 45 -4.76 -12.13 -3.24
C ILE A 45 -3.62 -11.12 -3.43
N THR A 46 -3.08 -11.04 -4.64
CA THR A 46 -1.99 -10.10 -4.98
C THR A 46 -2.44 -8.66 -4.81
N PHE A 47 -3.65 -8.32 -5.27
CA PHE A 47 -4.21 -6.98 -5.14
C PHE A 47 -4.39 -6.58 -3.68
N ILE A 48 -4.97 -7.47 -2.87
CA ILE A 48 -5.16 -7.27 -1.43
C ILE A 48 -3.81 -7.10 -0.74
N ALA A 49 -2.81 -7.93 -1.05
CA ALA A 49 -1.47 -7.82 -0.50
C ALA A 49 -0.83 -6.45 -0.83
N GLY A 50 -1.03 -5.95 -2.06
CA GLY A 50 -0.61 -4.62 -2.46
C GLY A 50 -1.27 -3.51 -1.63
N ILE A 51 -2.59 -3.57 -1.45
CA ILE A 51 -3.33 -2.61 -0.60
C ILE A 51 -2.82 -2.63 0.84
N LEU A 52 -2.65 -3.83 1.42
CA LEU A 52 -2.15 -3.99 2.79
C LEU A 52 -0.74 -3.42 2.94
N THR A 53 0.13 -3.65 1.95
CA THR A 53 1.49 -3.10 1.94
C THR A 53 1.47 -1.58 1.90
N CYS A 54 0.68 -0.98 1.00
CA CYS A 54 0.50 0.48 0.94
C CYS A 54 -0.05 1.05 2.25
N PHE A 55 -1.05 0.39 2.83
CA PHE A 55 -1.64 0.81 4.11
C PHE A 55 -0.61 0.77 5.26
N LEU A 56 0.21 -0.28 5.31
CA LEU A 56 1.25 -0.42 6.33
C LEU A 56 2.32 0.67 6.18
N VAL A 57 2.83 0.89 4.96
CA VAL A 57 3.86 1.89 4.66
C VAL A 57 3.38 3.31 4.98
N THR A 58 2.14 3.65 4.59
CA THR A 58 1.56 4.97 4.86
C THR A 58 1.31 5.20 6.35
N THR A 59 0.85 4.18 7.08
CA THR A 59 0.63 4.24 8.53
C THR A 59 1.94 4.49 9.28
N ILE A 60 3.00 3.74 8.96
CA ILE A 60 4.32 3.91 9.57
C ILE A 60 4.88 5.32 9.28
N SER A 61 4.74 5.78 8.03
CA SER A 61 5.21 7.10 7.60
C SER A 61 4.49 8.23 8.33
N ARG A 62 3.16 8.12 8.49
CA ARG A 62 2.36 9.10 9.23
C ARG A 62 2.77 9.14 10.71
N MET A 63 3.02 8.00 11.33
CA MET A 63 3.49 7.93 12.72
C MET A 63 4.84 8.65 12.91
N LYS A 64 5.81 8.40 12.02
CA LYS A 64 7.11 9.11 12.06
C LYS A 64 6.94 10.62 11.91
N ARG A 65 6.10 11.04 10.96
CA ARG A 65 5.83 12.46 10.70
C ARG A 65 5.18 13.15 11.90
N THR A 66 4.19 12.53 12.55
CA THR A 66 3.56 13.09 13.75
C THR A 66 4.57 13.27 14.88
N ARG A 67 5.44 12.28 15.13
CA ARG A 67 6.49 12.40 16.16
C ARG A 67 7.46 13.55 15.87
N LEU A 68 7.85 13.73 14.61
CA LEU A 68 8.72 14.84 14.18
C LEU A 68 8.04 16.19 14.43
N ILE A 69 6.77 16.33 14.02
CA ILE A 69 6.00 17.56 14.20
C ILE A 69 5.88 17.92 15.68
N THR A 70 5.59 16.95 16.56
CA THR A 70 5.51 17.21 18.00
C THR A 70 6.85 17.67 18.58
N ARG A 71 7.97 17.06 18.15
CA ARG A 71 9.32 17.48 18.57
C ARG A 71 9.67 18.89 18.08
N GLN A 72 9.36 19.20 16.82
CA GLN A 72 9.58 20.54 16.26
C GLN A 72 8.74 21.59 16.97
N LYS A 73 7.47 21.32 17.26
CA LYS A 73 6.60 22.22 18.04
C LYS A 73 7.14 22.50 19.43
N LYS A 74 7.69 21.50 20.13
CA LYS A 74 8.32 21.68 21.44
C LYS A 74 9.54 22.61 21.37
N LYS A 75 10.44 22.38 20.40
CA LYS A 75 11.62 23.24 20.19
C LYS A 75 11.26 24.69 19.87
N ILE A 76 10.25 24.91 19.02
CA ILE A 76 9.76 26.26 18.73
C ILE A 76 9.27 26.94 20.01
N ALA A 77 8.48 26.25 20.83
CA ALA A 77 7.97 26.80 22.09
C ALA A 77 9.06 27.10 23.14
N GLU A 78 10.15 26.34 23.14
CA GLU A 78 11.32 26.60 23.99
C GLU A 78 12.08 27.85 23.52
N LEU A 79 12.39 27.94 22.22
CA LEU A 79 13.10 29.10 21.65
C LEU A 79 12.32 30.41 21.81
N THR A 80 11.00 30.41 21.59
CA THR A 80 10.17 31.62 21.79
C THR A 80 10.12 32.05 23.26
N LYS A 81 10.29 31.14 24.23
CA LYS A 81 10.38 31.50 25.65
C LYS A 81 11.72 32.12 26.02
N GLU A 82 12.81 31.77 25.31
CA GLU A 82 14.13 32.37 25.50
C GLU A 82 14.22 33.78 24.92
N GLU A 83 13.59 34.06 23.77
CA GLU A 83 13.59 35.40 23.16
C GLU A 83 12.78 36.46 23.95
N ILE A 84 11.81 36.05 24.76
CA ILE A 84 10.93 36.96 25.53
C ILE A 84 11.54 37.30 26.91
N LYS A 85 12.63 36.64 27.30
CA LYS A 85 13.25 36.76 28.62
C LYS A 85 14.49 37.67 28.60
#